data_AF-A0AAN4RLW9-F1
#
_entry.id   AF-A0AAN4RLW9-F1
#
_cell.length_a   1.000
_cell.length_b   1.000
_cell.length_c   1.000
_cell.angle_alpha   90.00
_cell.angle_beta   90.00
_cell.angle_gamma   90.00
#
_symmetry.space_group_name_H-M   'P 1'
#
loop_
_entity.id
_entity.type
_entity.pdbx_description
1 polymer ?
#
loop_
_entity_poly.entity_id
_entity_poly.type
_entity_poly.pdbx_seq_one_letter_code
_entity_poly.pdbx_strand_id
1 'polypeptide(L)'
;MSRSKLNYDEVENKSIHYGDLLDNYGSILDVRKDWIPFITNGTIHRYKSQLFENVDMILVDTAENETIGKAVEVNGINNKYIVAGLYTIVARPIKKKVKYFMGNHINSHIYHKQLLHLMYGTKVSSISKSNFQRTIVSYPKNFNEQRKIGLFFKQIDNAITLHQHRFLIKIKKR
;
A
#
# COMPACT_ATOMS: atom_id res chain seq x y z
N MET A 1 6.57 -7.06 -11.34
CA MET A 1 6.76 -6.68 -12.76
C MET A 1 7.50 -5.33 -12.87
N SER A 2 8.35 -5.11 -13.89
CA SER A 2 9.06 -3.82 -14.11
C SER A 2 8.13 -2.75 -14.70
N ARG A 3 8.38 -1.46 -14.41
CA ARG A 3 7.59 -0.30 -14.89
C ARG A 3 7.43 -0.25 -16.41
N SER A 4 8.39 -0.78 -17.17
CA SER A 4 8.35 -0.83 -18.64
C SER A 4 7.24 -1.72 -19.22
N LYS A 5 6.53 -2.48 -18.37
CA LYS A 5 5.39 -3.33 -18.76
C LYS A 5 4.04 -2.75 -18.34
N LEU A 6 4.00 -1.46 -17.97
CA LEU A 6 2.77 -0.78 -17.58
C LEU A 6 2.32 0.17 -18.69
N ASN A 7 1.03 0.14 -19.02
CA ASN A 7 0.40 1.09 -19.95
C ASN A 7 -0.85 1.71 -19.32
N TYR A 8 -1.46 2.62 -20.08
CA TYR A 8 -2.65 3.36 -19.69
C TYR A 8 -3.86 2.97 -20.56
N ASP A 9 -3.68 2.02 -21.50
CA ASP A 9 -4.59 1.77 -22.64
C ASP A 9 -5.26 0.38 -22.63
N GLU A 10 -4.78 -0.59 -21.83
CA GLU A 10 -5.39 -1.94 -21.73
C GLU A 10 -6.26 -2.09 -20.48
N VAL A 11 -7.39 -2.78 -20.57
CA VAL A 11 -8.51 -2.59 -19.61
C VAL A 11 -8.58 -3.64 -18.48
N GLU A 12 -7.94 -4.82 -18.61
CA GLU A 12 -8.29 -5.96 -17.75
C GLU A 12 -7.45 -6.10 -16.47
N ASN A 13 -6.16 -5.74 -16.49
CA ASN A 13 -5.22 -6.10 -15.42
C ASN A 13 -4.47 -4.89 -14.89
N LYS A 14 -4.44 -4.71 -13.57
CA LYS A 14 -3.74 -3.62 -12.90
C LYS A 14 -2.54 -4.12 -12.11
N SER A 15 -1.48 -3.32 -12.06
CA SER A 15 -0.33 -3.60 -11.20
C SER A 15 0.10 -2.37 -10.42
N ILE A 16 0.44 -2.60 -9.15
CA ILE A 16 0.95 -1.55 -8.27
C ILE A 16 2.48 -1.66 -8.23
N HIS A 17 3.18 -0.68 -8.80
CA HIS A 17 4.64 -0.64 -8.77
C HIS A 17 5.13 0.02 -7.48
N TYR A 18 6.34 -0.33 -7.01
CA TYR A 18 6.90 0.24 -5.77
C TYR A 18 6.99 1.78 -5.83
N GLY A 19 7.34 2.34 -7.00
CA GLY A 19 7.35 3.79 -7.22
C GLY A 19 5.98 4.45 -6.97
N ASP A 20 4.88 3.78 -7.34
CA ASP A 20 3.53 4.31 -7.06
C ASP A 20 3.24 4.28 -5.54
N LEU A 21 3.72 3.25 -4.84
CA LEU A 21 3.61 3.19 -3.38
C LEU A 21 4.34 4.35 -2.72
N LEU A 22 5.48 4.77 -3.26
CA LEU A 22 6.29 5.85 -2.70
C LEU A 22 5.67 7.21 -3.00
N ASP A 23 5.34 7.46 -4.27
CA ASP A 23 5.03 8.80 -4.77
C ASP A 23 3.53 9.13 -4.76
N ASN A 24 2.67 8.14 -4.98
CA ASN A 24 1.27 8.39 -5.35
C ASN A 24 0.26 7.99 -4.26
N TYR A 25 0.63 7.08 -3.35
CA TYR A 25 -0.30 6.54 -2.36
C TYR A 25 0.10 6.88 -0.92
N GLY A 26 -0.92 7.19 -0.11
CA GLY A 26 -0.80 7.25 1.34
C GLY A 26 -0.78 5.85 1.97
N SER A 27 -1.18 5.73 3.23
CA SER A 27 -1.26 4.44 3.91
C SER A 27 -2.40 3.55 3.42
N ILE A 28 -3.37 4.13 2.70
CA ILE A 28 -4.56 3.45 2.18
C ILE A 28 -4.66 3.72 0.68
N LEU A 29 -4.93 2.66 -0.09
CA LEU A 29 -5.29 2.72 -1.51
C LEU A 29 -6.75 2.29 -1.67
N ASP A 30 -7.61 3.16 -2.21
CA ASP A 30 -8.98 2.84 -2.62
C ASP A 30 -9.07 2.72 -4.14
N VAL A 31 -9.08 1.48 -4.63
CA VAL A 31 -9.11 1.09 -6.05
C VAL A 31 -10.26 1.71 -6.86
N ARG A 32 -11.29 2.21 -6.19
CA ARG A 32 -12.44 2.87 -6.82
C ARG A 32 -12.19 4.35 -7.10
N LYS A 33 -11.26 4.97 -6.37
CA LYS A 33 -10.97 6.41 -6.40
C LYS A 33 -9.60 6.68 -6.98
N ASP A 34 -8.63 5.88 -6.56
CA ASP A 34 -7.24 6.08 -6.91
C ASP A 34 -6.94 5.48 -8.29
N TRP A 35 -6.13 6.20 -9.04
CA TRP A 35 -5.69 5.75 -10.34
C TRP A 35 -4.57 4.72 -10.17
N ILE A 36 -4.68 3.58 -10.86
CA ILE A 36 -3.72 2.47 -10.80
C ILE A 36 -3.38 2.05 -12.23
N PRO A 37 -2.09 1.97 -12.61
CA PRO A 37 -1.65 1.57 -13.95
C PRO A 37 -2.14 0.18 -14.37
N PHE A 38 -2.28 -0.01 -15.68
CA PHE A 38 -2.60 -1.30 -16.29
C PHE A 38 -1.34 -2.05 -16.73
N ILE A 39 -1.45 -3.38 -16.82
CA ILE A 39 -0.40 -4.28 -17.30
C ILE A 39 -0.57 -4.47 -18.80
N THR A 40 0.49 -4.21 -19.57
CA THR A 40 0.52 -4.51 -21.01
C THR A 40 0.70 -6.03 -21.23
N ASN A 41 -0.12 -6.66 -22.07
CA ASN A 41 0.03 -8.04 -22.57
C ASN A 41 0.13 -9.13 -21.47
N GLY A 42 -0.49 -8.94 -20.31
CA GLY A 42 -0.43 -9.89 -19.20
C GLY A 42 -1.57 -10.91 -19.21
N THR A 43 -1.28 -12.21 -19.35
CA THR A 43 -2.27 -13.28 -19.17
C THR A 43 -2.56 -13.50 -17.68
N ILE A 44 -3.83 -13.32 -17.25
CA ILE A 44 -4.33 -13.45 -15.86
C ILE A 44 -3.94 -14.77 -15.19
N HIS A 45 -3.90 -15.86 -15.96
CA HIS A 45 -3.68 -17.22 -15.44
C HIS A 45 -2.38 -17.36 -14.64
N ARG A 46 -1.35 -16.58 -14.98
CA ARG A 46 -0.04 -16.66 -14.30
C ARG A 46 -0.04 -16.01 -12.92
N TYR A 47 -1.03 -15.19 -12.60
CA TYR A 47 -1.07 -14.36 -11.40
C TYR A 47 -2.28 -14.62 -10.50
N LYS A 48 -3.09 -15.64 -10.79
CA LYS A 48 -4.34 -15.92 -10.08
C LYS A 48 -4.15 -16.13 -8.56
N SER A 49 -3.02 -16.71 -8.15
CA SER A 49 -2.65 -16.90 -6.73
C SER A 49 -2.06 -15.66 -6.06
N GLN A 50 -1.76 -14.60 -6.83
CA GLN A 50 -1.13 -13.36 -6.38
C GLN A 50 -2.09 -12.17 -6.40
N LEU A 51 -3.38 -12.42 -6.68
CA LEU A 51 -4.40 -11.39 -6.71
C LEU A 51 -4.59 -10.79 -5.33
N PHE A 52 -4.60 -9.47 -5.27
CA PHE A 52 -4.95 -8.75 -4.06
C PHE A 52 -6.41 -9.00 -3.68
N GLU A 53 -6.61 -9.15 -2.38
CA GLU A 53 -7.90 -9.07 -1.74
C GLU A 53 -8.00 -7.76 -0.95
N ASN A 54 -9.22 -7.33 -0.64
CA ASN A 54 -9.42 -6.19 0.25
C ASN A 54 -8.71 -6.44 1.59
N VAL A 55 -8.07 -5.40 2.12
CA VAL A 55 -7.27 -5.38 3.36
C VAL A 55 -5.93 -6.13 3.24
N ASP A 56 -5.54 -6.56 2.05
CA ASP A 56 -4.15 -6.92 1.82
C ASP A 56 -3.27 -5.67 1.91
N MET A 57 -2.04 -5.86 2.38
CA MET A 57 -1.02 -4.82 2.43
C MET A 57 0.05 -5.11 1.38
N ILE A 58 0.53 -4.05 0.75
CA ILE A 58 1.71 -4.07 -0.11
C ILE A 58 2.76 -3.18 0.53
N LEU A 59 3.96 -3.70 0.68
CA LEU A 59 5.09 -3.01 1.31
C LEU A 59 6.20 -2.82 0.30
N VAL A 60 6.91 -1.69 0.38
CA VAL A 60 8.15 -1.47 -0.36
C VAL A 60 9.27 -2.25 0.32
N ASP A 61 9.86 -3.23 -0.35
CA ASP A 61 10.93 -4.06 0.23
C ASP A 61 12.34 -3.51 -0.04
N THR A 62 12.48 -2.64 -1.04
CA THR A 62 13.73 -2.03 -1.48
C THR A 62 13.50 -0.55 -1.81
N ALA A 63 14.31 0.34 -1.24
CA ALA A 63 14.30 1.78 -1.55
C ALA A 63 15.70 2.40 -1.39
N GLU A 64 15.91 3.56 -2.00
CA GLU A 64 17.17 4.32 -1.90
C GLU A 64 17.26 5.17 -0.62
N ASN A 65 16.18 5.25 0.16
CA ASN A 65 16.09 6.08 1.36
C ASN A 65 15.24 5.38 2.45
N GLU A 66 14.94 6.10 3.54
CA GLU A 66 14.21 5.59 4.72
C GLU A 66 12.75 5.15 4.46
N THR A 67 12.24 5.33 3.23
CA THR A 67 10.88 4.92 2.85
C THR A 67 10.71 3.42 2.68
N ILE A 68 11.80 2.65 2.73
CA ILE A 68 11.75 1.19 2.78
C ILE A 68 10.85 0.71 3.93
N GLY A 69 9.97 -0.25 3.64
CA GLY A 69 8.98 -0.73 4.59
C GLY A 69 7.68 0.07 4.61
N LYS A 70 7.56 1.17 3.85
CA LYS A 70 6.28 1.85 3.64
C LYS A 70 5.23 0.84 3.21
N ALA A 71 4.11 0.82 3.92
CA ALA A 71 3.01 -0.11 3.68
C ALA A 71 1.77 0.61 3.16
N VAL A 72 1.06 -0.01 2.23
CA VAL A 72 -0.20 0.50 1.70
C VAL A 72 -1.26 -0.58 1.80
N GLU A 73 -2.37 -0.28 2.45
CA GLU A 73 -3.50 -1.19 2.59
C GLU A 73 -4.47 -1.01 1.41
N VAL A 74 -4.69 -2.09 0.66
CA VAL A 74 -5.51 -2.08 -0.56
C VAL A 74 -6.97 -2.33 -0.23
N ASN A 75 -7.84 -1.43 -0.68
CA ASN A 75 -9.28 -1.46 -0.45
C ASN A 75 -10.05 -1.14 -1.74
N GLY A 76 -11.35 -1.45 -1.76
CA GLY A 76 -12.23 -1.10 -2.87
C GLY A 76 -12.09 -2.00 -4.10
N ILE A 77 -11.42 -3.15 -3.97
CA ILE A 77 -11.32 -4.13 -5.05
C ILE A 77 -12.73 -4.67 -5.35
N ASN A 78 -13.18 -4.46 -6.59
CA ASN A 78 -14.44 -4.99 -7.13
C ASN A 78 -14.20 -5.47 -8.59
N ASN A 79 -14.27 -6.78 -8.84
CA ASN A 79 -14.08 -7.44 -10.14
C ASN A 79 -12.85 -6.98 -10.96
N LYS A 80 -11.80 -6.47 -10.30
CA LYS A 80 -10.54 -6.06 -10.93
C LYS A 80 -9.41 -6.97 -10.48
N TYR A 81 -8.58 -7.42 -11.41
CA TYR A 81 -7.37 -8.17 -11.11
C TYR A 81 -6.24 -7.19 -10.81
N ILE A 82 -5.75 -7.21 -9.57
CA ILE A 82 -4.66 -6.33 -9.12
C ILE A 82 -3.55 -7.20 -8.55
N VAL A 83 -2.32 -6.92 -8.97
CA VAL A 83 -1.12 -7.67 -8.54
C VAL A 83 0.00 -6.73 -8.15
N ALA A 84 0.91 -7.22 -7.31
CA ALA A 84 2.06 -6.47 -6.84
C ALA A 84 3.18 -6.41 -7.89
N GLY A 85 3.86 -5.26 -7.98
CA GLY A 85 5.02 -5.02 -8.82
C GLY A 85 6.31 -5.66 -8.28
N LEU A 86 7.43 -5.44 -8.97
CA LEU A 86 8.74 -5.80 -8.39
C LEU A 86 9.04 -4.87 -7.21
N TYR A 87 9.94 -5.32 -6.33
CA TYR A 87 10.38 -4.59 -5.15
C TYR A 87 9.24 -4.32 -4.15
N THR A 88 8.37 -5.32 -4.00
CA THR A 88 7.27 -5.25 -3.05
C THR A 88 7.06 -6.58 -2.34
N ILE A 89 6.63 -6.51 -1.08
CA ILE A 89 6.17 -7.66 -0.29
C ILE A 89 4.65 -7.53 -0.09
N VAL A 90 3.91 -8.60 -0.37
CA VAL A 90 2.48 -8.68 -0.06
C VAL A 90 2.27 -9.38 1.28
N ALA A 91 1.49 -8.76 2.15
CA ALA A 91 1.07 -9.31 3.44
C ALA A 91 -0.47 -9.38 3.51
N ARG A 92 -0.99 -10.58 3.78
CA ARG A 92 -2.44 -10.84 3.93
C ARG A 92 -2.79 -11.13 5.38
N PRO A 93 -3.71 -10.38 6.01
CA PRO A 93 -4.21 -10.70 7.35
C PRO A 93 -4.93 -12.06 7.35
N ILE A 94 -4.57 -12.94 8.30
CA ILE A 94 -5.08 -14.33 8.36
C ILE A 94 -6.44 -14.42 9.08
N LYS A 95 -6.65 -13.67 10.17
CA LYS A 95 -7.82 -13.85 11.05
C LYS A 95 -9.03 -13.01 10.64
N LYS A 96 -8.91 -11.69 10.76
CA LYS A 96 -10.00 -10.75 10.45
C LYS A 96 -9.43 -9.51 9.76
N LYS A 97 -10.14 -9.10 8.72
CA LYS A 97 -9.79 -7.99 7.83
C LYS A 97 -10.52 -6.73 8.29
N VAL A 98 -9.82 -5.84 9.01
CA VAL A 98 -10.33 -4.52 9.41
C VAL A 98 -9.77 -3.48 8.47
N LYS A 99 -10.65 -2.75 7.78
CA LYS A 99 -10.26 -1.70 6.83
C LYS A 99 -9.70 -0.49 7.56
N TYR A 100 -8.75 0.18 6.91
CA TYR A 100 -8.17 1.47 7.27
C TYR A 100 -7.32 1.45 8.55
N PHE A 101 -6.99 0.27 9.06
CA PHE A 101 -6.33 0.11 10.35
C PHE A 101 -4.86 -0.28 10.20
N MET A 102 -4.59 -1.41 9.52
CA MET A 102 -3.24 -1.96 9.45
C MET A 102 -2.31 -1.12 8.58
N GLY A 103 -2.80 -0.54 7.48
CA GLY A 103 -2.00 0.38 6.66
C GLY A 103 -1.44 1.54 7.48
N ASN A 104 -2.26 2.17 8.32
CA ASN A 104 -1.83 3.26 9.21
C ASN A 104 -0.91 2.76 10.33
N HIS A 105 -1.22 1.61 10.92
CA HIS A 105 -0.44 1.06 12.03
C HIS A 105 0.99 0.67 11.64
N ILE A 106 1.16 0.01 10.49
CA ILE A 106 2.46 -0.44 10.00
C ILE A 106 3.35 0.75 9.60
N ASN A 107 2.76 1.86 9.16
CA ASN A 107 3.52 3.10 8.90
C ASN A 107 3.81 3.91 10.17
N SER A 108 3.37 3.46 11.36
CA SER A 108 3.68 4.17 12.59
C SER A 108 5.17 4.10 12.93
N HIS A 109 5.69 5.16 13.54
CA HIS A 109 7.09 5.24 13.97
C HIS A 109 7.52 4.06 14.85
N ILE A 110 6.62 3.59 15.73
CA ILE A 110 6.88 2.48 16.64
C ILE A 110 7.12 1.18 15.86
N TYR A 111 6.32 0.92 14.84
CA TYR A 111 6.54 -0.25 13.99
C TYR A 111 7.78 -0.07 13.10
N HIS A 112 7.93 1.09 12.46
CA HIS A 112 9.02 1.35 11.50
C HIS A 112 10.40 1.23 12.13
N LYS A 113 10.56 1.65 13.39
CA LYS A 113 11.80 1.47 14.17
C LYS A 113 12.29 0.01 14.23
N GLN A 114 11.38 -0.96 14.23
CA GLN A 114 11.75 -2.38 14.21
C GLN A 114 12.37 -2.76 12.86
N LEU A 115 11.86 -2.20 11.76
CA LEU A 115 12.33 -2.50 10.41
C LEU A 115 13.77 -2.03 10.20
N LEU A 116 14.14 -0.87 10.73
CA LEU A 116 15.49 -0.28 10.57
C LEU A 116 16.61 -1.25 10.98
N HIS A 117 16.39 -2.05 12.02
CA HIS A 117 17.37 -3.03 12.53
C HIS A 117 17.43 -4.33 11.70
N LEU A 118 16.48 -4.51 10.77
CA LEU A 118 16.31 -5.70 9.96
C LEU A 118 16.64 -5.47 8.48
N MET A 119 16.97 -4.23 8.12
CA MET A 119 17.37 -3.81 6.78
C MET A 119 18.84 -4.11 6.51
N TYR A 120 19.17 -4.31 5.24
CA TYR A 120 20.53 -4.50 4.75
C TYR A 120 20.76 -3.72 3.46
N GLY A 121 22.02 -3.54 3.07
CA GLY A 121 22.41 -2.80 1.86
C GLY A 121 22.82 -1.35 2.15
N THR A 122 23.89 -0.91 1.49
CA THR A 122 24.56 0.38 1.76
C THR A 122 24.10 1.52 0.86
N LYS A 123 23.98 1.29 -0.47
CA LYS A 123 23.48 2.30 -1.42
C LYS A 123 21.97 2.23 -1.62
N VAL A 124 21.44 1.01 -1.60
CA VAL A 124 20.01 0.74 -1.68
C VAL A 124 19.71 -0.19 -0.52
N SER A 125 18.83 0.25 0.38
CA SER A 125 18.42 -0.57 1.51
C SER A 125 17.35 -1.56 1.07
N SER A 126 17.34 -2.75 1.67
CA SER A 126 16.38 -3.81 1.40
C SER A 126 16.00 -4.57 2.67
N ILE A 127 14.80 -5.15 2.68
CA ILE A 127 14.30 -6.01 3.75
C ILE A 127 13.73 -7.28 3.14
N SER A 128 14.16 -8.44 3.65
CA SER A 128 13.66 -9.72 3.17
C SER A 128 12.31 -10.06 3.80
N LYS A 129 11.53 -10.92 3.14
CA LYS A 129 10.28 -11.46 3.69
C LYS A 129 10.49 -12.14 5.05
N SER A 130 11.59 -12.89 5.23
CA SER A 130 11.90 -13.56 6.49
C SER A 130 12.21 -12.57 7.61
N ASN A 131 12.92 -11.48 7.32
CA ASN A 131 13.17 -10.42 8.28
C ASN A 131 11.87 -9.68 8.63
N PHE A 132 11.03 -9.37 7.65
CA PHE A 132 9.72 -8.77 7.91
C PHE A 132 8.85 -9.63 8.83
N GLN A 133 8.86 -10.96 8.66
CA GLN A 133 8.13 -11.89 9.52
C GLN A 133 8.61 -11.94 10.98
N ARG A 134 9.80 -11.43 11.29
CA ARG A 134 10.34 -11.36 12.66
C ARG A 134 9.85 -10.14 13.44
N THR A 135 9.17 -9.21 12.78
CA THR A 135 8.61 -8.01 13.42
C THR A 135 7.44 -8.36 14.33
N ILE A 136 7.19 -7.49 15.31
CA ILE A 136 6.08 -7.64 16.26
C ILE A 136 5.05 -6.55 15.99
N VAL A 137 3.82 -6.97 15.71
CA VAL A 137 2.66 -6.07 15.54
C VAL A 137 1.82 -6.12 16.81
N SER A 138 1.83 -5.04 17.60
CA SER A 138 1.00 -4.90 18.80
C SER A 138 -0.23 -4.05 18.51
N TYR A 139 -1.42 -4.62 18.70
CA TYR A 139 -2.68 -3.95 18.39
C TYR A 139 -3.80 -4.37 19.37
N PRO A 140 -4.86 -3.55 19.54
CA PRO A 140 -5.96 -3.88 20.43
C PRO A 140 -6.67 -5.17 19.99
N LYS A 141 -6.95 -6.10 20.92
CA LYS A 141 -7.66 -7.35 20.60
C LYS A 141 -9.13 -7.12 20.20
N ASN A 142 -9.72 -6.00 20.62
CA ASN A 142 -11.11 -5.67 20.35
C ASN A 142 -11.30 -5.17 18.90
N PHE A 143 -12.07 -5.91 18.11
CA PHE A 143 -12.32 -5.56 16.70
C PHE A 143 -13.13 -4.29 16.51
N ASN A 144 -14.07 -3.98 17.41
CA ASN A 144 -14.83 -2.75 17.33
C ASN A 144 -13.94 -1.53 17.57
N GLU A 145 -12.96 -1.66 18.47
CA GLU A 145 -11.96 -0.64 18.70
C GLU A 145 -11.08 -0.43 17.46
N GLN A 146 -10.52 -1.49 16.89
CA GLN A 146 -9.75 -1.41 15.63
C GLN A 146 -10.55 -0.73 14.51
N ARG A 147 -11.83 -1.06 14.37
CA ARG A 147 -12.72 -0.44 13.38
C ARG A 147 -12.93 1.05 13.64
N LYS A 148 -13.16 1.44 14.90
CA LYS A 148 -13.30 2.86 15.28
C LYS A 148 -12.03 3.64 14.97
N ILE A 149 -10.86 3.08 15.31
CA ILE A 149 -9.55 3.67 15.02
C ILE A 149 -9.34 3.81 13.52
N GLY A 150 -9.57 2.76 12.73
CA GLY A 150 -9.40 2.82 11.28
C GLY A 150 -10.33 3.85 10.61
N LEU A 151 -11.59 3.92 11.04
CA LEU A 151 -12.52 4.95 10.56
C LEU A 151 -12.09 6.36 10.94
N PHE A 152 -11.53 6.54 12.13
CA PHE A 152 -11.02 7.82 12.58
C PHE A 152 -9.84 8.30 11.71
N PHE A 153 -8.85 7.43 11.43
CA PHE A 153 -7.76 7.78 10.51
C PHE A 153 -8.28 8.13 9.11
N LYS A 154 -9.25 7.36 8.60
CA LYS A 154 -9.88 7.69 7.31
C LYS A 154 -10.56 9.06 7.31
N GLN A 155 -11.18 9.48 8.43
CA GLN A 155 -11.76 10.82 8.53
C GLN A 155 -10.69 11.92 8.46
N ILE A 156 -9.55 11.71 9.14
CA ILE A 156 -8.40 12.61 9.07
C ILE A 156 -7.88 12.72 7.64
N ASP A 157 -7.66 11.58 6.97
CA ASP A 157 -7.18 11.55 5.58
C ASP A 157 -8.12 12.32 4.64
N ASN A 158 -9.44 12.08 4.75
CA ASN A 158 -10.43 12.80 3.96
C ASN A 158 -10.40 14.32 4.23
N ALA A 159 -10.21 14.73 5.49
CA ALA A 159 -10.11 16.14 5.84
C ALA A 159 -8.86 16.77 5.21
N ILE A 160 -7.71 16.10 5.31
CA ILE A 160 -6.46 16.54 4.67
C ILE A 160 -6.65 16.71 3.16
N THR A 161 -7.18 15.69 2.48
CA THR A 161 -7.44 15.73 1.03
C THR A 161 -8.38 16.88 0.66
N LEU A 162 -9.47 17.09 1.42
CA LEU A 162 -10.41 18.19 1.18
C LEU A 162 -9.72 19.56 1.30
N HIS A 163 -8.89 19.75 2.32
CA HIS A 163 -8.17 21.01 2.53
C HIS A 163 -7.11 21.25 1.45
N GLN A 164 -6.35 20.23 1.04
CA GLN A 164 -5.39 20.32 -0.05
C GLN A 164 -6.07 20.69 -1.38
N HIS A 165 -7.19 20.05 -1.71
CA HIS A 165 -7.95 20.35 -2.92
C HIS A 165 -8.46 21.81 -2.94
N ARG A 166 -8.98 22.30 -1.81
CA ARG A 166 -9.40 23.70 -1.66
C ARG A 166 -8.23 24.67 -1.87
N PHE A 167 -7.05 24.35 -1.36
CA PHE A 167 -5.85 25.15 -1.54
C PHE A 167 -5.42 25.22 -3.01
N LEU A 168 -5.38 24.08 -3.71
CA LEU A 168 -5.05 24.01 -5.14
C LEU A 168 -6.02 24.81 -6.02
N ILE A 169 -7.33 24.76 -5.73
CA ILE A 169 -8.33 25.57 -6.44
C ILE A 169 -8.04 27.07 -6.25
N LYS A 170 -7.67 27.50 -5.04
CA LYS A 170 -7.37 28.91 -4.78
C LYS A 170 -6.14 29.39 -5.56
N ILE A 171 -5.12 28.55 -5.70
CA ILE A 171 -3.92 28.87 -6.49
C ILE A 171 -4.28 28.98 -7.97
N LYS A 172 -5.05 28.04 -8.53
CA LYS A 172 -5.44 28.05 -9.96
C LYS A 172 -6.37 29.20 -10.35
N LYS A 173 -6.99 29.89 -9.39
CA LYS A 173 -7.85 31.06 -9.61
C LYS A 173 -7.09 32.40 -9.56
N ARG A 174 -5.80 32.38 -9.24
CA ARG A 174 -4.89 33.52 -9.33
C ARG A 174 -4.11 33.43 -10.64
#